data_AF-A0A7G8FM16-F1
#
_entry.id   AF-A0A7G8FM16-F1
#
_cell.length_a   1.000
_cell.length_b   1.000
_cell.length_c   1.000
_cell.angle_alpha   90.00
_cell.angle_beta   90.00
_cell.angle_gamma   90.00
#
_symmetry.space_group_name_H-M   'P 1'
#
loop_
_entity.id
_entity.type
_entity.pdbx_description
1 polymer ?
#
loop_
_entity_poly.entity_id
_entity_poly.type
_entity_poly.pdbx_seq_one_letter_code
_entity_poly.pdbx_strand_id
1 'polypeptide(L)'
;MKLFQQLLVAPAALGLLAPLAVVNSPAAQAAELNINGISDDAADAEQVTSVTQFSDVYPTDWAYQALANLVETYGCVAGYPNGSFRGNRAMTRYEAAALLNACLDRITEVTDELRRLLKEFETELAILKGRVDGLEARVGELEATQFSTTTKLKGKADFFTGAVKYADRDACNKKGGACEDDGFNFSYRTTLNLNTSFTGKDRLYTRLRAGNMNNVWTQSDSYLSDSKSGDNTLKVDKLWYSFPIGNEFKVTVGALIENYYMIETPTRYKPILKAFKLGGYDAVLGASTGQGFGVQWRQDADPGDAAFNIAVNYVADGGDGALSNSEKGMFGENTDAYLLSQVGYGNRKWFISALYALKNAQQDDGVTEAKAAMGYSTPTAKNLAHPLHAVGLRGYWSPSDSGFIPTISAGLDFGWADSEYYGNAEALKGWMVGLNWKDAFVEGNKLGLGFGSYSSYATEIRDRPNGGDQNFAIEAYYDFAVTDNITITPAVFWVDDANGKDQVDGANKFGGLVKTTFKF
;
A
#
# COMPACT_ATOMS: atom_id res chain seq x y z
N MET A 1 50.06 -5.31 -3.98
CA MET A 1 48.69 -4.80 -4.19
C MET A 1 47.73 -5.99 -3.99
N LYS A 2 47.27 -6.47 -2.83
CA LYS A 2 47.13 -5.99 -1.43
C LYS A 2 46.35 -4.69 -1.28
N LEU A 3 45.02 -4.79 -1.35
CA LEU A 3 44.03 -4.01 -0.59
C LEU A 3 42.62 -4.44 -1.04
N PHE A 4 42.09 -5.56 -0.52
CA PHE A 4 40.64 -5.85 -0.43
C PHE A 4 40.34 -7.14 0.38
N GLN A 5 41.13 -7.42 1.43
CA GLN A 5 40.83 -8.46 2.41
C GLN A 5 41.19 -7.92 3.79
N GLN A 6 40.18 -7.47 4.54
CA GLN A 6 40.10 -7.47 6.02
C GLN A 6 38.83 -6.73 6.46
N LEU A 7 38.19 -7.25 7.53
CA LEU A 7 36.90 -6.90 8.17
C LEU A 7 35.68 -7.60 7.53
N LEU A 8 34.94 -8.51 8.16
CA LEU A 8 34.77 -8.87 9.57
C LEU A 8 34.32 -10.35 9.69
N VAL A 9 34.98 -11.08 10.57
CA VAL A 9 34.53 -12.34 11.17
C VAL A 9 34.03 -12.00 12.57
N ALA A 10 32.79 -12.34 12.90
CA ALA A 10 32.42 -12.94 14.20
C ALA A 10 30.93 -13.36 14.23
N PRO A 11 30.60 -14.55 14.76
CA PRO A 11 29.27 -15.16 14.78
C PRO A 11 28.53 -14.98 16.13
N ALA A 12 27.20 -15.05 16.13
CA ALA A 12 26.37 -15.43 17.30
C ALA A 12 24.91 -15.65 16.82
N ALA A 13 24.45 -16.90 16.79
CA ALA A 13 23.52 -17.46 17.78
C ALA A 13 22.06 -17.00 17.61
N LEU A 14 21.33 -17.69 16.73
CA LEU A 14 19.85 -17.70 16.69
C LEU A 14 19.39 -19.11 17.04
N GLY A 15 19.20 -19.34 18.34
CA GLY A 15 18.64 -20.56 18.90
C GLY A 15 17.14 -20.42 19.12
N LEU A 16 16.39 -21.32 18.46
CA LEU A 16 15.25 -22.07 18.99
C LEU A 16 14.26 -21.37 19.94
N LEU A 17 13.08 -21.06 19.43
CA LEU A 17 11.84 -21.04 20.22
C LEU A 17 10.71 -21.73 19.46
N ALA A 18 10.42 -22.96 19.88
CA ALA A 18 9.16 -23.66 19.65
C ALA A 18 8.52 -23.91 21.03
N PRO A 19 7.26 -23.51 21.27
CA PRO A 19 6.55 -23.89 22.48
C PRO A 19 5.74 -25.17 22.24
N LEU A 20 6.17 -26.27 22.89
CA LEU A 20 5.33 -27.43 23.18
C LEU A 20 4.54 -27.14 24.46
N ALA A 21 3.22 -27.02 24.36
CA ALA A 21 2.31 -26.99 25.50
C ALA A 21 1.80 -28.40 25.80
N VAL A 22 2.04 -28.85 27.02
CA VAL A 22 1.64 -30.16 27.59
C VAL A 22 0.27 -30.04 28.26
N VAL A 23 -0.49 -31.12 28.18
CA VAL A 23 -1.86 -31.35 28.67
C VAL A 23 -1.90 -31.60 30.19
N ASN A 24 -2.99 -31.16 30.84
CA ASN A 24 -3.35 -31.35 32.26
C ASN A 24 -3.56 -32.83 32.70
N SER A 25 -2.97 -33.20 33.87
CA SER A 25 -3.48 -33.87 35.11
C SER A 25 -4.46 -35.08 35.09
N PRO A 26 -4.70 -35.88 36.19
CA PRO A 26 -4.00 -36.09 37.49
C PRO A 26 -3.92 -37.57 38.03
N ALA A 27 -3.34 -37.71 39.25
CA ALA A 27 -3.63 -38.65 40.37
C ALA A 27 -2.76 -39.91 40.60
N ALA A 28 -2.07 -39.95 41.76
CA ALA A 28 -2.27 -40.94 42.85
C ALA A 28 -1.20 -40.88 43.99
N GLN A 29 -1.71 -40.61 45.20
CA GLN A 29 -1.39 -41.06 46.57
C GLN A 29 0.01 -41.38 47.16
N ALA A 30 0.12 -40.92 48.42
CA ALA A 30 0.82 -41.45 49.61
C ALA A 30 2.32 -41.12 49.77
N ALA A 31 2.87 -40.82 50.96
CA ALA A 31 2.39 -40.92 52.35
C ALA A 31 3.02 -39.82 53.24
N GLU A 32 2.27 -39.32 54.24
CA GLU A 32 2.76 -38.43 55.31
C GLU A 32 3.55 -39.21 56.37
N LEU A 33 4.69 -38.67 56.82
CA LEU A 33 5.39 -39.10 58.04
C LEU A 33 5.24 -38.02 59.12
N ASN A 34 4.72 -38.49 60.25
CA ASN A 34 4.28 -37.77 61.43
C ASN A 34 5.48 -37.20 62.24
N ILE A 35 5.48 -35.88 62.46
CA ILE A 35 6.55 -35.10 63.13
C ILE A 35 6.39 -35.04 64.67
N ASN A 36 5.38 -35.68 65.26
CA ASN A 36 5.08 -35.55 66.69
C ASN A 36 5.72 -36.65 67.54
N GLY A 37 7.05 -36.65 67.66
CA GLY A 37 7.72 -37.68 68.46
C GLY A 37 9.14 -37.40 68.92
N ILE A 38 9.61 -36.14 68.97
CA ILE A 38 10.89 -35.79 69.63
C ILE A 38 10.78 -34.36 70.19
N SER A 39 9.95 -34.18 71.22
CA SER A 39 10.19 -33.13 72.21
C SER A 39 10.84 -33.79 73.43
N ASP A 40 11.71 -33.02 74.08
CA ASP A 40 12.20 -33.22 75.44
C ASP A 40 13.33 -34.24 75.58
N ASP A 41 14.56 -33.78 75.31
CA ASP A 41 15.76 -34.03 76.13
C ASP A 41 16.99 -33.36 75.50
N ALA A 42 17.10 -32.04 75.62
CA ALA A 42 18.34 -31.32 75.33
C ALA A 42 18.44 -30.07 76.23
N ALA A 43 18.46 -30.30 77.54
CA ALA A 43 18.96 -29.32 78.49
C ALA A 43 20.48 -29.52 78.64
N ASP A 44 21.23 -28.46 78.33
CA ASP A 44 22.64 -28.20 78.65
C ASP A 44 23.64 -29.37 78.49
N ALA A 45 24.17 -29.51 77.28
CA ALA A 45 25.50 -30.07 77.07
C ALA A 45 26.40 -28.94 76.52
N GLU A 46 27.41 -28.55 77.30
CA GLU A 46 28.42 -27.56 76.89
C GLU A 46 29.02 -27.94 75.53
N GLN A 47 28.79 -27.08 74.53
CA GLN A 47 29.27 -27.29 73.18
C GLN A 47 30.76 -26.95 73.12
N VAL A 48 31.57 -27.93 72.69
CA VAL A 48 33.03 -27.82 72.60
C VAL A 48 33.43 -26.81 71.51
N THR A 49 33.95 -25.64 71.88
CA THR A 49 34.26 -24.54 70.93
C THR A 49 35.65 -24.61 70.28
N SER A 50 36.45 -25.62 70.59
CA SER A 50 37.79 -25.83 70.01
C SER A 50 38.14 -27.31 69.96
N VAL A 51 38.86 -27.73 68.91
CA VAL A 51 39.35 -29.12 68.76
C VAL A 51 40.26 -29.54 69.91
N THR A 52 40.93 -28.60 70.57
CA THR A 52 41.79 -28.89 71.73
C THR A 52 41.03 -29.33 72.98
N GLN A 53 39.71 -29.21 73.00
CA GLN A 53 38.87 -29.65 74.11
C GLN A 53 38.45 -31.13 73.97
N PHE A 54 38.71 -31.77 72.82
CA PHE A 54 38.53 -33.20 72.68
C PHE A 54 39.64 -33.96 73.41
N SER A 55 39.23 -34.83 74.33
CA SER A 55 40.15 -35.65 75.14
C SER A 55 40.90 -36.73 74.34
N ASP A 56 40.42 -37.04 73.13
CA ASP A 56 40.86 -38.16 72.30
C ASP A 56 41.28 -37.76 70.87
N VAL A 57 41.55 -36.48 70.64
CA VAL A 57 42.03 -35.95 69.36
C VAL A 57 43.34 -35.19 69.59
N TYR A 58 44.43 -35.66 69.00
CA TYR A 58 45.77 -35.09 69.17
C TYR A 58 46.26 -34.40 67.90
N PRO A 59 47.13 -33.38 67.99
CA PRO A 59 47.69 -32.68 66.82
C PRO A 59 48.40 -33.58 65.80
N THR A 60 48.80 -34.79 66.21
CA THR A 60 49.43 -35.80 65.36
C THR A 60 48.42 -36.66 64.59
N ASP A 61 47.14 -36.60 64.93
CA ASP A 61 46.09 -37.39 64.26
C ASP A 61 45.76 -36.80 62.89
N TRP A 62 45.59 -37.66 61.89
CA TRP A 62 45.28 -37.26 60.52
C TRP A 62 43.99 -36.43 60.40
N ALA A 63 43.02 -36.67 61.30
CA ALA A 63 41.74 -35.99 61.32
C ALA A 63 41.79 -34.62 62.02
N TYR A 64 42.88 -34.29 62.74
CA TYR A 64 43.00 -33.08 63.55
C TYR A 64 42.80 -31.81 62.71
N GLN A 65 43.49 -31.70 61.56
CA GLN A 65 43.37 -30.53 60.68
C GLN A 65 41.98 -30.39 60.06
N ALA A 66 41.34 -31.51 59.72
CA ALA A 66 39.99 -31.50 59.15
C ALA A 66 38.96 -31.03 60.19
N LEU A 67 39.07 -31.51 61.43
CA LEU A 67 38.22 -31.07 62.54
C LEU A 67 38.51 -29.63 62.94
N ALA A 68 39.78 -29.19 62.93
CA ALA A 68 40.17 -27.83 63.28
C ALA A 68 39.54 -26.84 62.30
N ASN A 69 39.65 -27.10 61.00
CA ASN A 69 39.00 -26.27 59.98
C ASN A 69 37.47 -26.27 60.14
N LEU A 70 36.85 -27.41 60.46
CA LEU A 70 35.40 -27.49 60.64
C LEU A 70 34.90 -26.64 61.83
N VAL A 71 35.58 -26.74 62.97
CA VAL A 71 35.22 -26.01 64.20
C VAL A 71 35.56 -24.53 64.08
N GLU A 72 36.76 -24.19 63.60
CA GLU A 72 37.23 -22.80 63.57
C GLU A 72 36.64 -21.99 62.41
N THR A 73 36.41 -22.60 61.24
CA THR A 73 35.92 -21.88 60.05
C THR A 73 34.41 -21.85 59.97
N TYR A 74 33.74 -22.96 60.33
CA TYR A 74 32.30 -23.10 60.16
C TYR A 74 31.53 -23.08 61.48
N GLY A 75 32.22 -22.96 62.62
CA GLY A 75 31.60 -22.93 63.95
C GLY A 75 30.83 -24.21 64.28
N CYS A 76 31.05 -25.30 63.53
CA CYS A 76 30.35 -26.55 63.77
C CYS A 76 31.17 -27.49 64.66
N VAL A 77 30.54 -27.97 65.72
CA VAL A 77 31.09 -28.91 66.68
C VAL A 77 30.46 -30.28 66.46
N ALA A 78 31.26 -31.24 66.01
CA ALA A 78 30.84 -32.63 65.87
C ALA A 78 31.56 -33.48 66.93
N GLY A 79 30.95 -33.68 68.10
CA GLY A 79 31.52 -34.49 69.17
C GLY A 79 30.48 -34.98 70.17
N TYR A 80 30.85 -35.92 71.03
CA TYR A 80 29.98 -36.46 72.05
C TYR A 80 29.95 -35.56 73.30
N PRO A 81 28.84 -35.53 74.06
CA PRO A 81 28.68 -34.68 75.26
C PRO A 81 29.76 -34.85 76.34
N ASN A 82 30.48 -35.97 76.31
CA ASN A 82 31.58 -36.27 77.23
C ASN A 82 32.94 -35.67 76.79
N GLY A 83 32.97 -34.77 75.80
CA GLY A 83 34.21 -34.15 75.31
C GLY A 83 35.11 -35.12 74.54
N SER A 84 34.53 -36.12 73.86
CA SER A 84 35.27 -37.06 72.99
C SER A 84 34.73 -37.05 71.56
N PHE A 85 35.59 -37.29 70.58
CA PHE A 85 35.23 -37.41 69.16
C PHE A 85 34.96 -38.87 68.76
N ARG A 86 35.66 -39.82 69.40
CA ARG A 86 35.60 -41.28 69.18
C ARG A 86 35.92 -41.70 67.74
N GLY A 87 36.95 -41.11 67.15
CA GLY A 87 37.36 -41.37 65.76
C GLY A 87 37.94 -42.78 65.49
N ASN A 88 38.21 -43.56 66.54
CA ASN A 88 38.76 -44.92 66.45
C ASN A 88 37.70 -46.03 66.36
N ARG A 89 36.41 -45.69 66.32
CA ARG A 89 35.30 -46.65 66.13
C ARG A 89 34.43 -46.26 64.95
N ALA A 90 33.78 -47.25 64.35
CA ALA A 90 32.75 -46.99 63.35
C ALA A 90 31.55 -46.30 64.03
N MET A 91 31.06 -45.24 63.41
CA MET A 91 29.89 -44.48 63.85
C MET A 91 28.60 -45.09 63.27
N THR A 92 27.50 -45.03 64.02
CA THR A 92 26.19 -45.45 63.52
C THR A 92 25.59 -44.39 62.59
N ARG A 93 24.68 -44.80 61.70
CA ARG A 93 23.97 -43.87 60.80
C ARG A 93 23.18 -42.79 61.55
N TYR A 94 22.67 -43.11 62.75
CA TYR A 94 21.92 -42.17 63.59
C TYR A 94 22.84 -41.12 64.24
N GLU A 95 24.00 -41.54 64.74
CA GLU A 95 25.02 -40.62 65.28
C GLU A 95 25.52 -39.66 64.17
N ALA A 96 25.73 -40.18 62.95
CA ALA A 96 26.12 -39.37 61.81
C ALA A 96 25.07 -38.30 61.45
N ALA A 97 23.79 -38.67 61.45
CA ALA A 97 22.70 -37.76 61.14
C ALA A 97 22.53 -36.67 62.21
N ALA A 98 22.69 -37.00 63.50
CA ALA A 98 22.63 -36.04 64.59
C ALA A 98 23.77 -35.01 64.51
N LEU A 99 25.00 -35.47 64.24
CA LEU A 99 26.16 -34.59 64.06
C LEU A 99 26.01 -33.68 62.83
N LEU A 100 25.48 -34.20 61.72
CA LEU A 100 25.24 -33.42 60.52
C LEU A 100 24.14 -32.36 60.74
N ASN A 101 23.04 -32.73 61.41
CA ASN A 101 21.95 -31.80 61.70
C ASN A 101 22.42 -30.64 62.59
N ALA A 102 23.27 -30.92 63.58
CA ALA A 102 23.88 -29.90 64.42
C ALA A 102 24.79 -28.92 63.64
N CYS A 103 25.40 -29.34 62.53
CA CYS A 103 26.17 -28.45 61.65
C CYS A 103 25.32 -27.64 60.68
N LEU A 104 24.19 -28.19 60.21
CA LEU A 104 23.41 -27.59 59.13
C LEU A 104 22.83 -26.22 59.51
N ASP A 105 22.44 -26.03 60.78
CA ASP A 105 21.88 -24.77 61.29
C ASP A 105 22.86 -23.58 61.27
N ARG A 106 24.17 -23.83 61.18
CA ARG A 106 25.21 -22.78 61.08
C ARG A 106 25.63 -22.46 59.65
N ILE A 107 25.41 -23.38 58.72
CA ILE A 107 25.69 -23.17 57.29
C ILE A 107 24.60 -22.29 56.63
N THR A 108 23.44 -22.12 57.25
CA THR A 108 22.32 -21.29 56.75
C THR A 108 22.34 -19.83 57.20
N GLU A 109 23.37 -19.39 57.94
CA GLU A 109 23.46 -18.01 58.39
C GLU A 109 23.85 -17.09 57.21
N VAL A 110 22.88 -16.33 56.73
CA VAL A 110 23.07 -15.29 55.70
C VAL A 110 24.16 -14.34 56.19
N THR A 111 25.35 -14.45 55.60
CA THR A 111 26.51 -13.67 56.03
C THR A 111 26.33 -12.18 55.72
N ASP A 112 26.97 -11.32 56.50
CA ASP A 112 26.87 -9.86 56.33
C ASP A 112 27.42 -9.39 54.98
N GLU A 113 28.31 -10.16 54.33
CA GLU A 113 28.75 -9.94 52.96
C GLU A 113 27.60 -10.10 51.95
N LEU A 114 26.70 -11.07 52.14
CA LEU A 114 25.55 -11.25 51.28
C LEU A 114 24.55 -10.09 51.45
N ARG A 115 24.36 -9.60 52.68
CA ARG A 115 23.54 -8.40 52.94
C ARG A 115 24.13 -7.15 52.28
N ARG A 116 25.46 -7.00 52.31
CA ARG A 116 26.16 -5.90 51.64
C ARG A 116 26.01 -6.00 50.12
N LEU A 117 26.20 -7.18 49.54
CA LEU A 117 25.97 -7.41 48.10
C LEU A 117 24.52 -7.11 47.72
N LEU A 118 23.53 -7.57 48.49
CA LEU A 118 22.12 -7.25 48.25
C LEU A 118 21.86 -5.73 48.27
N LYS A 119 22.46 -5.00 49.20
CA LYS A 119 22.36 -3.53 49.28
C LYS A 119 23.05 -2.81 48.10
N GLU A 120 24.18 -3.34 47.64
CA GLU A 120 24.85 -2.85 46.43
C GLU A 120 23.99 -3.14 45.17
N PHE A 121 23.36 -4.32 45.11
CA PHE A 121 22.41 -4.69 44.04
C PHE A 121 21.12 -3.86 44.05
N GLU A 122 20.58 -3.46 45.21
CA GLU A 122 19.41 -2.57 45.30
C GLU A 122 19.65 -1.23 44.60
N THR A 123 20.87 -0.70 44.73
CA THR A 123 21.26 0.57 44.09
C THR A 123 21.31 0.41 42.57
N GLU A 124 21.89 -0.69 42.08
CA GLU A 124 21.94 -1.01 40.65
C GLU A 124 20.55 -1.31 40.07
N LEU A 125 19.70 -2.01 40.82
CA LEU A 125 18.30 -2.27 40.46
C LEU A 125 17.49 -0.97 40.37
N ALA A 126 17.71 -0.01 41.27
CA ALA A 126 17.08 1.30 41.21
C ALA A 126 17.51 2.08 39.96
N ILE A 127 18.80 2.00 39.58
CA ILE A 127 19.32 2.60 38.34
C ILE A 127 18.71 1.92 37.11
N LEU A 128 18.65 0.59 37.09
CA LEU A 128 18.04 -0.19 36.01
C LEU A 128 16.55 0.14 35.87
N LYS A 129 15.81 0.20 36.97
CA LYS A 129 14.41 0.61 36.98
C LYS A 129 14.24 2.03 36.47
N GLY A 130 15.06 2.99 36.91
CA GLY A 130 15.04 4.35 36.38
C GLY A 130 15.38 4.44 34.88
N ARG A 131 16.26 3.56 34.38
CA ARG A 131 16.54 3.44 32.94
C ARG A 131 15.39 2.80 32.18
N VAL A 132 14.71 1.80 32.75
CA VAL A 132 13.52 1.16 32.17
C VAL A 132 12.37 2.16 32.15
N ASP A 133 12.07 2.84 33.26
CA ASP A 133 11.05 3.89 33.35
C ASP A 133 11.37 5.03 32.37
N GLY A 134 12.64 5.41 32.23
CA GLY A 134 13.09 6.42 31.26
C GLY A 134 13.02 5.94 29.81
N LEU A 135 13.23 4.64 29.54
CA LEU A 135 13.05 4.02 28.24
C LEU A 135 11.58 3.89 27.88
N GLU A 136 10.72 3.48 28.82
CA GLU A 136 9.27 3.43 28.68
C GLU A 136 8.69 4.83 28.46
N ALA A 137 9.16 5.84 29.18
CA ALA A 137 8.78 7.23 28.95
C ALA A 137 9.23 7.72 27.57
N ARG A 138 10.46 7.41 27.14
CA ARG A 138 10.94 7.72 25.78
C ARG A 138 10.21 6.95 24.70
N VAL A 139 9.81 5.70 24.95
CA VAL A 139 9.00 4.88 24.05
C VAL A 139 7.60 5.46 23.96
N GLY A 140 6.97 5.84 25.09
CA GLY A 140 5.67 6.50 25.11
C GLY A 140 5.69 7.88 24.44
N GLU A 141 6.77 8.65 24.62
CA GLU A 141 6.98 9.92 23.90
C GLU A 141 7.20 9.68 22.41
N LEU A 142 7.98 8.65 22.02
CA LEU A 142 8.18 8.24 20.63
C LEU A 142 6.91 7.67 20.00
N GLU A 143 6.06 6.94 20.72
CA GLU A 143 4.76 6.46 20.26
C GLU A 143 3.78 7.64 20.10
N ALA A 144 3.78 8.58 21.05
CA ALA A 144 3.00 9.81 20.97
C ALA A 144 3.49 10.78 19.87
N THR A 145 4.78 10.73 19.49
CA THR A 145 5.36 11.51 18.39
C THR A 145 5.52 10.72 17.08
N GLN A 146 5.27 9.39 17.08
CA GLN A 146 5.22 8.55 15.86
C GLN A 146 3.98 8.85 15.00
N PHE A 147 3.02 9.61 15.53
CA PHE A 147 2.00 10.30 14.73
C PHE A 147 2.57 11.47 13.91
N SER A 148 3.84 11.39 13.51
CA SER A 148 4.42 12.32 12.55
C SER A 148 3.73 12.12 11.22
N THR A 149 3.04 13.17 10.76
CA THR A 149 2.40 13.21 9.44
C THR A 149 3.45 12.94 8.37
N THR A 150 3.53 11.67 7.94
CA THR A 150 4.57 11.28 6.98
C THR A 150 4.10 11.70 5.60
N THR A 151 4.60 12.84 5.15
CA THR A 151 4.36 13.32 3.79
C THR A 151 5.46 12.79 2.88
N LYS A 152 5.09 11.94 1.92
CA LYS A 152 5.99 11.45 0.87
C LYS A 152 5.75 12.22 -0.42
N LEU A 153 6.77 12.95 -0.87
CA LEU A 153 6.81 13.56 -2.19
C LEU A 153 7.21 12.51 -3.24
N LYS A 154 6.52 12.50 -4.39
CA LYS A 154 6.93 11.77 -5.59
C LYS A 154 6.88 12.72 -6.78
N GLY A 155 8.03 12.98 -7.39
CA GLY A 155 8.21 13.84 -8.54
C GLY A 155 8.24 13.07 -9.85
N LYS A 156 7.74 13.71 -10.90
CA LYS A 156 7.90 13.25 -12.28
C LYS A 156 8.02 14.44 -13.22
N ALA A 157 9.04 14.43 -14.08
CA ALA A 157 9.20 15.35 -15.19
C ALA A 157 9.20 14.56 -16.51
N ASP A 158 8.30 14.92 -17.42
CA ASP A 158 8.15 14.29 -18.73
C ASP A 158 8.44 15.31 -19.82
N PHE A 159 9.29 14.95 -20.78
CA PHE A 159 9.55 15.72 -22.00
C PHE A 159 8.99 14.98 -23.19
N PHE A 160 8.35 15.69 -24.10
CA PHE A 160 7.65 15.15 -25.26
C PHE A 160 8.24 15.82 -26.49
N THR A 161 8.80 15.03 -27.39
CA THR A 161 9.34 15.51 -28.67
C THR A 161 8.72 14.69 -29.78
N GLY A 162 8.15 15.33 -30.80
CA GLY A 162 7.48 14.59 -31.85
C GLY A 162 6.70 15.49 -32.79
N ALA A 163 5.86 14.88 -33.63
CA ALA A 163 5.00 15.59 -34.55
C ALA A 163 3.71 14.81 -34.80
N VAL A 164 2.69 15.52 -35.26
CA VAL A 164 1.49 14.97 -35.86
C VAL A 164 1.44 15.43 -37.31
N LYS A 165 0.93 14.59 -38.20
CA LYS A 165 0.69 14.88 -39.61
C LYS A 165 -0.72 14.48 -39.98
N TYR A 166 -1.40 15.32 -40.75
CA TYR A 166 -2.66 14.98 -41.40
C TYR A 166 -2.44 14.00 -42.56
N ALA A 167 -3.45 13.19 -42.87
CA ALA A 167 -3.44 12.25 -43.99
C ALA A 167 -3.31 13.01 -45.33
N ASP A 168 -4.11 14.05 -45.51
CA ASP A 168 -3.99 15.01 -46.61
C ASP A 168 -4.44 16.40 -46.14
N ARG A 169 -3.46 17.20 -45.71
CA ARG A 169 -3.68 18.57 -45.22
C ARG A 169 -4.36 19.45 -46.28
N ASP A 170 -3.88 19.38 -47.52
CA ASP A 170 -4.36 20.25 -48.59
C ASP A 170 -5.80 19.90 -48.95
N ALA A 171 -6.16 18.61 -48.98
CA ALA A 171 -7.54 18.18 -49.16
C ALA A 171 -8.43 18.62 -47.99
N CYS A 172 -7.97 18.44 -46.75
CA CYS A 172 -8.69 18.88 -45.56
C CYS A 172 -9.01 20.38 -45.61
N ASN A 173 -7.99 21.22 -45.84
CA ASN A 173 -8.16 22.67 -45.85
C ASN A 173 -9.00 23.14 -47.06
N LYS A 174 -8.88 22.49 -48.23
CA LYS A 174 -9.74 22.76 -49.39
C LYS A 174 -11.21 22.45 -49.13
N LYS A 175 -11.50 21.47 -48.27
CA LYS A 175 -12.85 21.08 -47.85
C LYS A 175 -13.35 21.88 -46.64
N GLY A 176 -12.58 22.86 -46.17
CA GLY A 176 -12.95 23.75 -45.07
C GLY A 176 -12.60 23.22 -43.69
N GLY A 177 -11.85 22.12 -43.59
CA GLY A 177 -11.26 21.71 -42.32
C GLY A 177 -10.16 22.69 -41.88
N ALA A 178 -10.00 22.87 -40.57
CA ALA A 178 -8.94 23.71 -40.01
C ALA A 178 -7.69 22.86 -39.71
N CYS A 179 -7.16 22.14 -40.72
CA CYS A 179 -6.01 21.27 -40.59
C CYS A 179 -4.70 22.06 -40.72
N GLU A 180 -4.44 22.99 -39.82
CA GLU A 180 -3.21 23.83 -39.84
C GLU A 180 -2.21 23.43 -38.73
N ASP A 181 -2.65 22.61 -37.78
CA ASP A 181 -1.85 22.20 -36.64
C ASP A 181 -1.13 20.87 -36.89
N ASP A 182 -0.18 20.86 -37.83
CA ASP A 182 0.75 19.77 -38.08
C ASP A 182 2.21 20.23 -38.00
N GLY A 183 2.93 19.86 -36.95
CA GLY A 183 4.27 20.37 -36.75
C GLY A 183 5.06 19.59 -35.72
N PHE A 184 6.39 19.70 -35.84
CA PHE A 184 7.30 19.20 -34.82
C PHE A 184 7.24 20.09 -33.59
N ASN A 185 7.09 19.49 -32.42
CA ASN A 185 7.02 20.20 -31.16
C ASN A 185 7.91 19.57 -30.09
N PHE A 186 8.24 20.41 -29.12
CA PHE A 186 8.92 20.02 -27.90
C PHE A 186 8.16 20.63 -26.72
N SER A 187 7.76 19.79 -25.77
CA SER A 187 6.91 20.18 -24.66
C SER A 187 7.29 19.41 -23.41
N TYR A 188 6.82 19.88 -22.25
CA TYR A 188 7.06 19.21 -20.99
C TYR A 188 5.82 19.19 -20.10
N ARG A 189 5.87 18.30 -19.11
CA ARG A 189 4.96 18.27 -17.97
C ARG A 189 5.73 17.93 -16.72
N THR A 190 5.49 18.66 -15.63
CA THR A 190 5.99 18.34 -14.30
C THR A 190 4.82 18.01 -13.38
N THR A 191 4.91 16.90 -12.64
CA THR A 191 3.93 16.47 -11.63
C THR A 191 4.63 16.23 -10.30
N LEU A 192 4.12 16.83 -9.23
CA LEU A 192 4.55 16.60 -7.86
C LEU A 192 3.37 16.05 -7.06
N ASN A 193 3.52 14.84 -6.52
CA ASN A 193 2.47 14.20 -5.71
C ASN A 193 2.91 14.18 -4.24
N LEU A 194 2.14 14.83 -3.38
CA LEU A 194 2.29 14.80 -1.93
C LEU A 194 1.30 13.77 -1.38
N ASN A 195 1.81 12.75 -0.71
CA ASN A 195 1.01 11.71 -0.07
C ASN A 195 1.24 11.82 1.44
N THR A 196 0.27 12.36 2.16
CA THR A 196 0.33 12.55 3.61
C THR A 196 -0.58 11.52 4.28
N SER A 197 -0.10 10.89 5.34
CA SER A 197 -0.90 9.97 6.18
C SER A 197 -0.84 10.45 7.63
N PHE A 198 -1.98 10.44 8.30
CA PHE A 198 -2.12 10.86 9.70
C PHE A 198 -2.27 9.66 10.66
N THR A 199 -2.69 8.50 10.14
CA THR A 199 -2.97 7.26 10.90
C THR A 199 -2.18 6.05 10.40
N GLY A 200 -1.43 6.18 9.31
CA GLY A 200 -0.74 5.09 8.63
C GLY A 200 -1.61 4.29 7.65
N LYS A 201 -2.94 4.38 7.75
CA LYS A 201 -3.90 3.68 6.85
C LYS A 201 -4.71 4.62 5.95
N ASP A 202 -4.76 5.89 6.30
CA ASP A 202 -5.38 6.98 5.56
C ASP A 202 -4.40 7.67 4.60
N ARG A 203 -4.93 8.44 3.66
CA ARG A 203 -4.13 9.22 2.71
C ARG A 203 -4.83 10.51 2.31
N LEU A 204 -4.23 11.63 2.67
CA LEU A 204 -4.44 12.91 2.01
C LEU A 204 -3.52 12.98 0.78
N TYR A 205 -4.12 13.12 -0.39
CA TYR A 205 -3.42 13.20 -1.65
C TYR A 205 -3.57 14.59 -2.26
N THR A 206 -2.42 15.24 -2.49
CA THR A 206 -2.34 16.51 -3.21
C THR A 206 -1.44 16.34 -4.42
N ARG A 207 -1.92 16.75 -5.59
CA ARG A 207 -1.11 16.80 -6.82
C ARG A 207 -0.92 18.24 -7.24
N LEU A 208 0.33 18.65 -7.41
CA LEU A 208 0.70 19.86 -8.12
C LEU A 208 1.16 19.50 -9.53
N ARG A 209 0.75 20.27 -10.53
CA ARG A 209 1.11 20.00 -11.92
C ARG A 209 1.27 21.28 -12.73
N ALA A 210 2.26 21.27 -13.61
CA ALA A 210 2.52 22.31 -14.61
C ALA A 210 2.83 21.66 -15.96
N GLY A 211 2.59 22.39 -17.05
CA GLY A 211 2.91 21.99 -18.42
C GLY A 211 2.77 23.17 -19.38
N ASN A 212 3.22 22.98 -20.61
CA ASN A 212 3.27 24.04 -21.63
C ASN A 212 2.63 23.62 -22.97
N MET A 213 1.77 22.61 -22.96
CA MET A 213 1.18 22.06 -24.19
C MET A 213 -0.10 22.79 -24.56
N ASN A 214 0.00 23.81 -25.40
CA ASN A 214 -1.17 24.37 -26.11
C ASN A 214 -0.97 24.09 -27.61
N ASN A 215 -0.86 22.81 -27.96
CA ASN A 215 -0.45 22.34 -29.29
C ASN A 215 -1.11 21.00 -29.64
N VAL A 216 -0.62 20.35 -30.70
CA VAL A 216 -1.14 19.07 -31.24
C VAL A 216 -1.39 17.99 -30.18
N TRP A 217 -0.60 17.92 -29.10
CA TRP A 217 -0.76 16.90 -28.04
C TRP A 217 -1.96 17.10 -27.12
N THR A 218 -2.66 18.22 -27.27
CA THR A 218 -3.85 18.58 -26.48
C THR A 218 -5.10 18.78 -27.35
N GLN A 219 -5.02 18.47 -28.63
CA GLN A 219 -6.17 18.47 -29.53
C GLN A 219 -7.02 17.21 -29.33
N SER A 220 -8.31 17.29 -29.61
CA SER A 220 -9.27 16.21 -29.34
C SER A 220 -8.88 14.89 -29.98
N ASP A 221 -8.29 14.92 -31.16
CA ASP A 221 -7.94 13.84 -32.09
C ASP A 221 -6.46 13.40 -32.05
N SER A 222 -5.67 13.99 -31.15
CA SER A 222 -4.28 13.58 -30.88
C SER A 222 -3.87 13.76 -29.42
N TYR A 223 -4.86 13.77 -28.52
CA TYR A 223 -4.65 14.09 -27.10
C TYR A 223 -3.84 13.00 -26.41
N LEU A 224 -2.68 13.34 -25.85
CA LEU A 224 -1.87 12.38 -25.10
C LEU A 224 -2.43 12.16 -23.69
N SER A 225 -2.47 10.91 -23.23
CA SER A 225 -2.85 10.53 -21.86
C SER A 225 -2.06 11.29 -20.79
N ASP A 226 -0.82 11.62 -21.13
CA ASP A 226 0.13 12.30 -20.28
C ASP A 226 0.32 13.81 -20.59
N SER A 227 -0.47 14.42 -21.47
CA SER A 227 -0.34 15.84 -21.76
C SER A 227 -0.80 16.73 -20.60
N LYS A 228 -0.35 17.98 -20.61
CA LYS A 228 -0.88 19.04 -19.73
C LYS A 228 -0.79 20.38 -20.44
N SER A 229 -1.94 20.96 -20.72
CA SER A 229 -2.04 22.35 -21.17
C SER A 229 -1.73 23.34 -20.07
N GLY A 230 -1.25 24.50 -20.49
CA GLY A 230 -0.83 25.55 -19.57
C GLY A 230 0.22 26.49 -20.15
N ASP A 231 0.57 27.45 -19.32
CA ASP A 231 1.51 28.55 -19.55
C ASP A 231 2.72 28.43 -18.61
N ASN A 232 3.06 27.20 -18.21
CA ASN A 232 4.08 26.87 -17.21
C ASN A 232 3.66 27.14 -15.75
N THR A 233 2.43 27.61 -15.49
CA THR A 233 1.96 27.86 -14.11
C THR A 233 1.74 26.55 -13.34
N LEU A 234 2.29 26.47 -12.13
CA LEU A 234 2.05 25.37 -11.21
C LEU A 234 0.70 25.54 -10.51
N LYS A 235 -0.17 24.53 -10.63
CA LYS A 235 -1.52 24.54 -10.03
C LYS A 235 -1.77 23.30 -9.20
N VAL A 236 -2.69 23.39 -8.24
CA VAL A 236 -3.29 22.21 -7.59
C VAL A 236 -4.15 21.50 -8.62
N ASP A 237 -3.70 20.33 -9.07
CA ASP A 237 -4.36 19.50 -10.09
C ASP A 237 -5.36 18.54 -9.45
N LYS A 238 -5.09 18.08 -8.23
CA LYS A 238 -5.93 17.16 -7.46
C LYS A 238 -5.79 17.39 -5.95
N LEU A 239 -6.87 17.16 -5.21
CA LEU A 239 -6.93 17.23 -3.75
C LEU A 239 -8.08 16.37 -3.21
N TRP A 240 -7.75 15.32 -2.47
CA TRP A 240 -8.73 14.48 -1.79
C TRP A 240 -8.14 13.72 -0.59
N TYR A 241 -9.02 13.22 0.27
CA TYR A 241 -8.70 12.40 1.43
C TYR A 241 -9.41 11.04 1.32
N SER A 242 -8.67 9.96 1.59
CA SER A 242 -9.21 8.60 1.65
C SER A 242 -8.84 7.94 2.97
N PHE A 243 -9.77 7.23 3.59
CA PHE A 243 -9.55 6.53 4.85
C PHE A 243 -10.38 5.23 4.92
N PRO A 244 -9.88 4.19 5.60
CA PRO A 244 -10.64 2.97 5.78
C PRO A 244 -11.70 3.12 6.89
N ILE A 245 -12.78 2.34 6.77
CA ILE A 245 -13.73 2.08 7.85
C ILE A 245 -13.77 0.56 8.06
N GLY A 246 -13.33 0.09 9.22
CA GLY A 246 -13.06 -1.33 9.44
C GLY A 246 -11.95 -1.84 8.51
N ASN A 247 -12.05 -3.09 8.09
CA ASN A 247 -11.04 -3.74 7.23
C ASN A 247 -11.44 -3.80 5.75
N GLU A 248 -12.72 -3.62 5.43
CA GLU A 248 -13.26 -3.88 4.07
C GLU A 248 -13.68 -2.62 3.33
N PHE A 249 -14.00 -1.52 4.04
CA PHE A 249 -14.49 -0.30 3.42
C PHE A 249 -13.40 0.77 3.32
N LYS A 250 -13.38 1.48 2.20
CA LYS A 250 -12.59 2.69 1.97
C LYS A 250 -13.53 3.81 1.55
N VAL A 251 -13.53 4.89 2.32
CA VAL A 251 -14.25 6.12 2.00
C VAL A 251 -13.28 7.12 1.38
N THR A 252 -13.74 7.86 0.40
CA THR A 252 -12.99 8.95 -0.23
C THR A 252 -13.86 10.19 -0.34
N VAL A 253 -13.29 11.34 -0.01
CA VAL A 253 -13.92 12.67 -0.14
C VAL A 253 -12.89 13.64 -0.71
N GLY A 254 -13.27 14.51 -1.63
CA GLY A 254 -12.33 15.44 -2.24
C GLY A 254 -12.98 16.64 -2.87
N ALA A 255 -12.26 17.77 -2.86
CA ALA A 255 -12.68 18.98 -3.55
C ALA A 255 -12.22 19.01 -5.02
N LEU A 256 -11.19 18.21 -5.36
CA LEU A 256 -10.65 18.06 -6.70
C LEU A 256 -10.27 16.59 -6.94
N ILE A 257 -11.27 15.77 -7.24
CA ILE A 257 -11.11 14.33 -7.48
C ILE A 257 -11.74 13.91 -8.81
N GLU A 258 -11.13 12.92 -9.47
CA GLU A 258 -11.80 12.20 -10.57
C GLU A 258 -12.46 10.93 -10.05
N ASN A 259 -13.68 10.67 -10.52
CA ASN A 259 -14.51 9.51 -10.20
C ASN A 259 -13.74 8.18 -10.20
N TYR A 260 -12.89 7.96 -11.21
CA TYR A 260 -12.17 6.70 -11.37
C TYR A 260 -11.07 6.45 -10.33
N TYR A 261 -10.69 7.43 -9.50
CA TYR A 261 -9.80 7.16 -8.34
C TYR A 261 -10.54 6.48 -7.18
N MET A 262 -11.87 6.42 -7.23
CA MET A 262 -12.72 5.86 -6.17
C MET A 262 -13.24 4.45 -6.51
N ILE A 263 -12.71 3.83 -7.57
CA ILE A 263 -13.02 2.46 -7.99
C ILE A 263 -11.73 1.61 -8.10
N GLU A 264 -11.87 0.30 -8.30
CA GLU A 264 -10.72 -0.54 -8.66
C GLU A 264 -10.34 -0.29 -10.13
N THR A 265 -9.05 -0.13 -10.40
CA THR A 265 -8.57 0.13 -11.77
C THR A 265 -8.75 -1.12 -12.64
N PRO A 266 -9.60 -1.08 -13.69
CA PRO A 266 -10.04 -2.29 -14.39
C PRO A 266 -9.16 -2.67 -15.60
N THR A 267 -7.94 -2.11 -15.70
CA THR A 267 -7.01 -2.34 -16.82
C THR A 267 -5.56 -2.39 -16.33
N ARG A 268 -4.67 -2.96 -17.14
CA ARG A 268 -3.21 -2.89 -16.98
C ARG A 268 -2.53 -2.14 -18.13
N TYR A 269 -3.26 -1.83 -19.20
CA TYR A 269 -2.73 -1.10 -20.34
C TYR A 269 -2.43 0.35 -19.98
N LYS A 270 -1.22 0.80 -20.31
CA LYS A 270 -0.79 2.19 -20.17
C LYS A 270 -0.77 2.83 -21.55
N PRO A 271 -1.69 3.74 -21.88
CA PRO A 271 -1.80 4.24 -23.24
C PRO A 271 -0.94 5.48 -23.50
N ILE A 272 -0.74 5.78 -24.78
CA ILE A 272 -0.15 7.03 -25.27
C ILE A 272 -1.26 8.07 -25.48
N LEU A 273 -2.31 7.71 -26.21
CA LEU A 273 -3.52 8.48 -26.44
C LEU A 273 -4.44 8.42 -25.21
N LYS A 274 -5.06 9.54 -24.88
CA LYS A 274 -5.95 9.59 -23.71
C LYS A 274 -7.26 8.85 -23.94
N ALA A 275 -7.68 8.66 -25.19
CA ALA A 275 -8.85 7.87 -25.57
C ALA A 275 -8.78 6.41 -25.05
N PHE A 276 -7.59 5.81 -24.99
CA PHE A 276 -7.41 4.44 -24.48
C PHE A 276 -7.14 4.34 -22.97
N LYS A 277 -7.29 5.44 -22.22
CA LYS A 277 -7.07 5.43 -20.78
C LYS A 277 -8.15 4.61 -20.08
N LEU A 278 -7.75 3.86 -19.04
CA LEU A 278 -8.63 3.02 -18.22
C LEU A 278 -9.39 1.90 -18.94
N GLY A 279 -8.88 1.39 -20.07
CA GLY A 279 -9.63 0.37 -20.82
C GLY A 279 -10.70 0.98 -21.73
N GLY A 280 -10.56 2.25 -22.07
CA GLY A 280 -11.46 3.01 -22.95
C GLY A 280 -12.02 4.17 -22.14
N TYR A 281 -11.62 5.39 -22.50
CA TYR A 281 -12.07 6.66 -21.88
C TYR A 281 -13.40 7.11 -22.50
N ASP A 282 -14.26 6.12 -22.68
CA ASP A 282 -15.51 6.07 -23.42
C ASP A 282 -16.71 6.60 -22.59
N ALA A 283 -17.93 6.26 -23.00
CA ALA A 283 -19.19 6.68 -22.40
C ALA A 283 -19.29 6.40 -20.89
N VAL A 284 -18.64 5.36 -20.38
CA VAL A 284 -18.74 4.94 -18.98
C VAL A 284 -17.62 5.49 -18.11
N LEU A 285 -16.46 5.80 -18.71
CA LEU A 285 -15.29 6.33 -18.00
C LEU A 285 -14.85 7.65 -18.63
N GLY A 286 -15.28 8.77 -18.05
CA GLY A 286 -14.82 10.11 -18.41
C GLY A 286 -14.01 10.77 -17.29
N ALA A 287 -13.06 11.64 -17.63
CA ALA A 287 -12.42 12.51 -16.64
C ALA A 287 -13.37 13.64 -16.28
N SER A 288 -14.00 13.55 -15.11
CA SER A 288 -14.65 14.67 -14.44
C SER A 288 -13.80 15.04 -13.23
N THR A 289 -13.47 16.32 -13.03
CA THR A 289 -12.73 16.76 -11.84
C THR A 289 -13.52 17.80 -11.09
N GLY A 290 -13.89 17.49 -9.87
CA GLY A 290 -14.51 18.47 -8.98
C GLY A 290 -14.73 17.92 -7.59
N GLN A 291 -15.78 18.40 -6.95
CA GLN A 291 -16.16 17.96 -5.60
C GLN A 291 -16.80 16.59 -5.70
N GLY A 292 -16.34 15.64 -4.89
CA GLY A 292 -16.82 14.28 -5.00
C GLY A 292 -16.57 13.46 -3.75
N PHE A 293 -17.33 12.38 -3.65
CA PHE A 293 -17.20 11.39 -2.59
C PHE A 293 -17.56 10.01 -3.11
N GLY A 294 -17.06 8.99 -2.44
CA GLY A 294 -17.33 7.60 -2.81
C GLY A 294 -16.98 6.62 -1.70
N VAL A 295 -17.58 5.45 -1.80
CA VAL A 295 -17.35 4.32 -0.92
C VAL A 295 -17.01 3.12 -1.77
N GLN A 296 -15.94 2.42 -1.39
CA GLN A 296 -15.50 1.18 -1.98
C GLN A 296 -15.46 0.11 -0.90
N TRP A 297 -16.20 -0.97 -1.12
CA TRP A 297 -16.11 -2.21 -0.34
C TRP A 297 -15.26 -3.22 -1.11
N ARG A 298 -14.35 -3.87 -0.40
CA ARG A 298 -13.56 -4.98 -0.91
C ARG A 298 -13.68 -6.13 0.06
N GLN A 299 -14.04 -7.30 -0.46
CA GLN A 299 -14.11 -8.52 0.32
C GLN A 299 -12.77 -8.80 1.00
N ASP A 300 -12.82 -9.12 2.29
CA ASP A 300 -11.66 -9.62 3.02
C ASP A 300 -11.25 -10.99 2.46
N ALA A 301 -10.06 -11.06 1.88
CA ALA A 301 -9.52 -12.25 1.24
C ALA A 301 -8.00 -12.24 1.38
N ASP A 302 -7.40 -13.44 1.38
CA ASP A 302 -5.97 -13.58 1.57
C ASP A 302 -5.17 -12.89 0.44
N PRO A 303 -3.96 -12.38 0.73
CA PRO A 303 -3.15 -11.67 -0.25
C PRO A 303 -2.86 -12.50 -1.51
N GLY A 304 -3.47 -12.10 -2.63
CA GLY A 304 -3.29 -12.75 -3.94
C GLY A 304 -4.52 -13.50 -4.43
N ASP A 305 -5.46 -13.78 -3.54
CA ASP A 305 -6.73 -14.42 -3.89
C ASP A 305 -7.67 -13.45 -4.61
N ALA A 306 -8.61 -14.04 -5.32
CA ALA A 306 -9.65 -13.28 -6.00
C ALA A 306 -10.67 -12.79 -4.98
N ALA A 307 -10.97 -11.49 -5.03
CA ALA A 307 -11.86 -10.83 -4.09
C ALA A 307 -12.93 -10.04 -4.86
N PHE A 308 -14.13 -9.97 -4.30
CA PHE A 308 -15.14 -9.03 -4.78
C PHE A 308 -14.74 -7.59 -4.45
N ASN A 309 -15.09 -6.69 -5.36
CA ASN A 309 -14.95 -5.26 -5.22
C ASN A 309 -16.23 -4.57 -5.68
N ILE A 310 -16.84 -3.78 -4.80
CA ILE A 310 -18.01 -2.97 -5.11
C ILE A 310 -17.68 -1.53 -4.77
N ALA A 311 -17.94 -0.61 -5.69
CA ALA A 311 -17.73 0.81 -5.46
C ALA A 311 -18.89 1.63 -6.00
N VAL A 312 -19.21 2.72 -5.32
CA VAL A 312 -20.12 3.76 -5.80
C VAL A 312 -19.53 5.11 -5.45
N ASN A 313 -19.60 6.05 -6.37
CA ASN A 313 -19.11 7.39 -6.16
C ASN A 313 -19.91 8.42 -6.96
N TYR A 314 -19.83 9.66 -6.50
CA TYR A 314 -20.45 10.83 -7.06
C TYR A 314 -19.39 11.93 -7.21
N VAL A 315 -19.39 12.62 -8.35
CA VAL A 315 -18.56 13.81 -8.58
C VAL A 315 -19.42 14.88 -9.27
N ALA A 316 -19.44 16.10 -8.73
CA ALA A 316 -19.90 17.28 -9.44
C ALA A 316 -18.73 17.84 -10.27
N ASP A 317 -18.82 17.74 -11.59
CA ASP A 317 -17.77 18.14 -12.52
C ASP A 317 -17.63 19.66 -12.60
N GLY A 318 -16.52 20.12 -13.18
CA GLY A 318 -16.33 21.52 -13.58
C GLY A 318 -16.23 22.51 -12.42
N GLY A 319 -16.33 22.04 -11.17
CA GLY A 319 -16.44 22.88 -9.99
C GLY A 319 -17.86 23.33 -9.68
N ASP A 320 -18.88 22.79 -10.35
CA ASP A 320 -20.29 23.11 -10.09
C ASP A 320 -20.68 22.85 -8.63
N GLY A 321 -20.06 21.84 -8.00
CA GLY A 321 -20.23 21.50 -6.60
C GLY A 321 -19.85 22.61 -5.61
N ALA A 322 -19.00 23.56 -6.03
CA ALA A 322 -18.57 24.71 -5.24
C ALA A 322 -19.37 25.99 -5.54
N LEU A 323 -20.28 25.97 -6.51
CA LEU A 323 -21.14 27.11 -6.81
C LEU A 323 -22.28 27.22 -5.79
N SER A 324 -22.77 28.44 -5.61
CA SER A 324 -23.78 28.77 -4.59
C SER A 324 -25.05 29.42 -5.16
N ASN A 325 -25.28 29.32 -6.46
CA ASN A 325 -26.56 29.75 -7.05
C ASN A 325 -27.65 28.70 -6.74
N SER A 326 -28.92 29.08 -6.88
CA SER A 326 -30.06 28.26 -6.43
C SER A 326 -30.24 26.92 -7.14
N GLU A 327 -29.68 26.76 -8.34
CA GLU A 327 -29.87 25.58 -9.19
C GLU A 327 -28.60 24.73 -9.31
N LYS A 328 -27.47 25.20 -8.78
CA LYS A 328 -26.17 24.50 -8.77
C LYS A 328 -25.72 24.18 -7.33
N GLY A 329 -24.46 23.79 -7.19
CA GLY A 329 -23.88 23.29 -5.94
C GLY A 329 -23.71 21.78 -5.99
N MET A 330 -23.48 21.14 -4.84
CA MET A 330 -23.15 19.72 -4.81
C MET A 330 -24.27 18.82 -5.35
N PHE A 331 -25.53 19.25 -5.27
CA PHE A 331 -26.71 18.47 -5.65
C PHE A 331 -27.80 19.32 -6.31
N GLY A 332 -27.43 20.46 -6.90
CA GLY A 332 -28.38 21.33 -7.60
C GLY A 332 -28.92 20.63 -8.86
N GLU A 333 -30.12 21.00 -9.28
CA GLU A 333 -30.78 20.42 -10.46
C GLU A 333 -29.99 20.60 -11.77
N ASN A 334 -29.23 21.69 -11.87
CA ASN A 334 -28.37 22.04 -13.01
C ASN A 334 -26.88 21.73 -12.76
N THR A 335 -26.59 20.86 -11.78
CA THR A 335 -25.21 20.40 -11.51
C THR A 335 -24.81 19.35 -12.53
N ASP A 336 -23.67 19.55 -13.20
CA ASP A 336 -23.04 18.50 -14.01
C ASP A 336 -22.53 17.37 -13.09
N ALA A 337 -23.40 16.40 -12.86
CA ALA A 337 -23.23 15.36 -11.87
C ALA A 337 -22.91 14.02 -12.50
N TYR A 338 -21.91 13.34 -11.96
CA TYR A 338 -21.49 12.03 -12.42
C TYR A 338 -21.57 11.02 -11.28
N LEU A 339 -22.53 10.10 -11.38
CA LEU A 339 -22.58 8.88 -10.58
C LEU A 339 -21.88 7.73 -11.31
N LEU A 340 -20.94 7.06 -10.65
CA LEU A 340 -20.27 5.87 -11.17
C LEU A 340 -20.32 4.75 -10.14
N SER A 341 -20.77 3.57 -10.57
CA SER A 341 -20.70 2.34 -9.80
C SER A 341 -19.88 1.27 -10.52
N GLN A 342 -19.28 0.39 -9.75
CA GLN A 342 -18.49 -0.74 -10.25
C GLN A 342 -18.77 -1.96 -9.39
N VAL A 343 -18.96 -3.10 -10.05
CA VAL A 343 -18.86 -4.43 -9.44
C VAL A 343 -17.77 -5.19 -10.18
N GLY A 344 -16.81 -5.73 -9.45
CA GLY A 344 -15.72 -6.51 -10.03
C GLY A 344 -15.29 -7.66 -9.16
N TYR A 345 -14.62 -8.61 -9.79
CA TYR A 345 -14.09 -9.80 -9.14
C TYR A 345 -12.77 -10.19 -9.79
N GLY A 346 -11.81 -10.57 -8.95
CA GLY A 346 -10.51 -11.05 -9.41
C GLY A 346 -9.39 -10.66 -8.46
N ASN A 347 -8.17 -10.80 -8.94
CA ASN A 347 -6.94 -10.61 -8.19
C ASN A 347 -5.95 -9.72 -8.97
N ARG A 348 -4.66 -9.83 -8.66
CA ARG A 348 -3.62 -9.02 -9.32
C ARG A 348 -3.29 -9.48 -10.75
N LYS A 349 -3.52 -10.76 -11.07
CA LYS A 349 -3.24 -11.36 -12.38
C LYS A 349 -4.39 -11.17 -13.34
N TRP A 350 -5.62 -11.29 -12.88
CA TRP A 350 -6.81 -11.08 -13.70
C TRP A 350 -7.89 -10.37 -12.91
N PHE A 351 -8.71 -9.59 -13.59
CA PHE A 351 -9.84 -8.91 -13.00
C PHE A 351 -10.88 -8.66 -14.08
N ILE A 352 -12.14 -8.85 -13.74
CA ILE A 352 -13.28 -8.47 -14.58
C ILE A 352 -14.17 -7.53 -13.79
N SER A 353 -14.80 -6.59 -14.48
CA SER A 353 -15.76 -5.69 -13.87
C SER A 353 -16.85 -5.25 -14.83
N ALA A 354 -18.01 -5.02 -14.25
CA ALA A 354 -19.11 -4.28 -14.85
C ALA A 354 -19.21 -2.93 -14.15
N LEU A 355 -19.48 -1.89 -14.93
CA LEU A 355 -19.62 -0.52 -14.47
C LEU A 355 -20.93 0.06 -14.97
N TYR A 356 -21.53 0.93 -14.17
CA TYR A 356 -22.66 1.75 -14.59
C TYR A 356 -22.37 3.21 -14.28
N ALA A 357 -22.62 4.07 -15.26
CA ALA A 357 -22.47 5.51 -15.16
C ALA A 357 -23.82 6.18 -15.44
N LEU A 358 -24.17 7.14 -14.60
CA LEU A 358 -25.19 8.15 -14.90
C LEU A 358 -24.49 9.51 -14.92
N LYS A 359 -24.55 10.17 -16.07
CA LYS A 359 -24.01 11.51 -16.26
C LYS A 359 -25.18 12.44 -16.49
N ASN A 360 -25.51 13.23 -15.47
CA ASN A 360 -26.39 14.36 -15.66
C ASN A 360 -25.73 15.29 -16.67
N ALA A 361 -26.54 15.89 -17.50
CA ALA A 361 -26.08 16.70 -18.59
C ALA A 361 -26.78 18.05 -18.44
N GLN A 362 -25.99 19.11 -18.27
CA GLN A 362 -26.49 20.47 -18.15
C GLN A 362 -27.25 20.84 -19.42
N GLN A 363 -28.51 21.26 -19.30
CA GLN A 363 -29.24 21.95 -20.36
C GLN A 363 -29.06 23.45 -20.09
N ASP A 364 -28.20 24.10 -20.87
CA ASP A 364 -28.06 25.55 -20.78
C ASP A 364 -29.38 26.20 -21.23
N ASP A 365 -29.84 27.24 -20.53
CA ASP A 365 -31.06 27.96 -20.85
C ASP A 365 -31.01 28.46 -22.32
N GLY A 366 -31.88 27.92 -23.17
CA GLY A 366 -31.92 28.21 -24.61
C GLY A 366 -30.99 27.36 -25.50
N VAL A 367 -30.34 26.32 -24.97
CA VAL A 367 -29.52 25.35 -25.72
C VAL A 367 -30.17 23.96 -25.66
N THR A 368 -30.32 23.32 -26.81
CA THR A 368 -30.95 21.99 -26.95
C THR A 368 -29.99 20.81 -26.76
N GLU A 369 -28.82 21.05 -26.16
CA GLU A 369 -27.73 20.08 -26.03
C GLU A 369 -27.34 19.88 -24.57
N ALA A 370 -27.25 18.63 -24.16
CA ALA A 370 -26.90 18.18 -22.84
C ALA A 370 -25.40 17.78 -22.81
N LYS A 371 -24.62 18.42 -21.94
CA LYS A 371 -23.16 18.21 -21.86
C LYS A 371 -22.81 17.11 -20.86
N ALA A 372 -22.80 15.85 -21.30
CA ALA A 372 -22.23 14.77 -20.50
C ALA A 372 -20.69 14.78 -20.60
N ALA A 373 -19.97 14.53 -19.49
CA ALA A 373 -18.51 14.38 -19.47
C ALA A 373 -18.03 13.19 -20.32
N MET A 374 -17.86 13.40 -21.62
CA MET A 374 -17.67 12.36 -22.66
C MET A 374 -16.30 12.40 -23.35
N GLY A 375 -15.34 13.12 -22.77
CA GLY A 375 -13.93 13.10 -23.16
C GLY A 375 -13.71 13.37 -24.66
N TYR A 376 -13.13 12.38 -25.35
CA TYR A 376 -12.68 12.47 -26.75
C TYR A 376 -13.65 11.84 -27.74
N SER A 377 -14.87 11.55 -27.30
CA SER A 377 -15.92 10.99 -28.15
C SER A 377 -16.24 11.92 -29.32
N THR A 378 -16.81 11.36 -30.39
CA THR A 378 -17.18 12.13 -31.57
C THR A 378 -18.12 13.29 -31.23
N PRO A 379 -18.15 14.38 -32.02
CA PRO A 379 -19.07 15.49 -31.80
C PRO A 379 -20.52 15.06 -31.67
N THR A 380 -20.96 14.12 -32.50
CA THR A 380 -22.32 13.59 -32.46
C THR A 380 -22.58 12.75 -31.21
N ALA A 381 -21.63 11.93 -30.73
CA ALA A 381 -21.79 11.20 -29.47
C ALA A 381 -21.91 12.09 -28.23
N LYS A 382 -21.47 13.35 -28.33
CA LYS A 382 -21.61 14.38 -27.29
C LYS A 382 -22.89 15.17 -27.39
N ASN A 383 -23.59 15.09 -28.53
CA ASN A 383 -24.83 15.82 -28.77
C ASN A 383 -26.02 15.01 -28.24
N LEU A 384 -26.34 15.19 -26.96
CA LEU A 384 -27.42 14.50 -26.26
C LEU A 384 -28.54 15.50 -25.91
N ALA A 385 -29.77 15.05 -25.70
CA ALA A 385 -30.84 15.91 -25.17
C ALA A 385 -31.05 15.72 -23.66
N HIS A 386 -30.75 14.52 -23.16
CA HIS A 386 -31.02 14.12 -21.78
C HIS A 386 -29.78 13.50 -21.12
N PRO A 387 -29.80 13.26 -19.79
CA PRO A 387 -28.74 12.56 -19.08
C PRO A 387 -28.33 11.24 -19.76
N LEU A 388 -27.02 10.99 -19.79
CA LEU A 388 -26.48 9.77 -20.36
C LEU A 388 -26.44 8.66 -19.32
N HIS A 389 -27.05 7.54 -19.67
CA HIS A 389 -26.83 6.26 -19.00
C HIS A 389 -25.77 5.48 -19.77
N ALA A 390 -24.84 4.83 -19.08
CA ALA A 390 -23.87 3.98 -19.74
C ALA A 390 -23.49 2.76 -18.90
N VAL A 391 -23.27 1.63 -19.58
CA VAL A 391 -22.76 0.39 -18.99
C VAL A 391 -21.45 -0.01 -19.64
N GLY A 392 -20.49 -0.41 -18.82
CA GLY A 392 -19.15 -0.76 -19.24
C GLY A 392 -18.76 -2.14 -18.76
N LEU A 393 -18.18 -2.95 -19.64
CA LEU A 393 -17.53 -4.20 -19.29
C LEU A 393 -16.04 -4.02 -19.48
N ARG A 394 -15.24 -4.43 -18.50
CA ARG A 394 -13.78 -4.35 -18.56
C ARG A 394 -13.15 -5.57 -17.96
N GLY A 395 -11.95 -5.86 -18.43
CA GLY A 395 -11.12 -6.82 -17.75
C GLY A 395 -9.68 -6.79 -18.22
N TYR A 396 -8.84 -7.40 -17.42
CA TYR A 396 -7.48 -7.73 -17.83
C TYR A 396 -7.09 -9.11 -17.36
N TRP A 397 -6.11 -9.67 -18.04
CA TRP A 397 -5.43 -10.89 -17.65
C TRP A 397 -3.94 -10.73 -17.94
N SER A 398 -3.11 -11.17 -17.00
CA SER A 398 -1.65 -11.15 -17.09
C SER A 398 -1.12 -12.56 -16.90
N PRO A 399 -0.21 -13.03 -17.78
CA PRO A 399 0.47 -14.29 -17.57
C PRO A 399 1.34 -14.25 -16.31
N SER A 400 1.61 -15.42 -15.74
CA SER A 400 2.49 -15.54 -14.57
C SER A 400 3.93 -15.17 -14.89
N ASP A 401 4.40 -15.56 -16.07
CA ASP A 401 5.78 -15.38 -16.53
C ASP A 401 5.82 -14.43 -17.72
N SER A 402 6.90 -13.66 -17.85
CA SER A 402 7.15 -12.88 -19.06
C SER A 402 7.50 -13.80 -20.23
N GLY A 403 7.03 -13.45 -21.43
CA GLY A 403 7.19 -14.27 -22.61
C GLY A 403 6.42 -13.71 -23.81
N PHE A 404 6.14 -14.57 -24.79
CA PHE A 404 5.46 -14.17 -26.03
C PHE A 404 3.99 -13.77 -25.82
N ILE A 405 3.33 -14.30 -24.79
CA ILE A 405 1.93 -13.98 -24.48
C ILE A 405 1.89 -12.64 -23.72
N PRO A 406 1.18 -11.61 -24.22
CA PRO A 406 1.07 -10.34 -23.52
C PRO A 406 0.11 -10.41 -22.33
N THR A 407 0.24 -9.44 -21.42
CA THR A 407 -0.90 -8.98 -20.62
C THR A 407 -1.94 -8.37 -21.56
N ILE A 408 -3.18 -8.82 -21.45
CA ILE A 408 -4.31 -8.35 -22.25
C ILE A 408 -5.22 -7.52 -21.35
N SER A 409 -5.63 -6.35 -21.81
CA SER A 409 -6.70 -5.56 -21.22
C SER A 409 -7.73 -5.23 -22.29
N ALA A 410 -9.00 -5.30 -21.96
CA ALA A 410 -10.08 -4.96 -22.89
C ALA A 410 -11.19 -4.20 -22.16
N GLY A 411 -11.88 -3.36 -22.92
CA GLY A 411 -13.09 -2.68 -22.45
C GLY A 411 -14.10 -2.46 -23.57
N LEU A 412 -15.36 -2.46 -23.17
CA LEU A 412 -16.54 -2.24 -24.01
C LEU A 412 -17.49 -1.32 -23.26
N ASP A 413 -18.00 -0.29 -23.94
CA ASP A 413 -18.97 0.66 -23.42
C ASP A 413 -20.19 0.71 -24.33
N PHE A 414 -21.35 0.79 -23.69
CA PHE A 414 -22.64 1.07 -24.32
C PHE A 414 -23.28 2.22 -23.56
N GLY A 415 -23.69 3.26 -24.28
CA GLY A 415 -24.40 4.41 -23.72
C GLY A 415 -25.76 4.59 -24.36
N TRP A 416 -26.70 5.17 -23.63
CA TRP A 416 -27.99 5.57 -24.16
C TRP A 416 -28.53 6.80 -23.44
N ALA A 417 -29.24 7.64 -24.18
CA ALA A 417 -29.93 8.81 -23.67
C ALA A 417 -31.21 9.02 -24.45
N ASP A 418 -32.23 9.58 -23.80
CA ASP A 418 -33.44 10.01 -24.50
C ASP A 418 -33.11 11.18 -25.43
N SER A 419 -33.65 11.14 -26.64
CA SER A 419 -33.50 12.20 -27.65
C SER A 419 -34.79 13.02 -27.74
N GLU A 420 -34.65 14.33 -28.00
CA GLU A 420 -35.79 15.22 -28.24
C GLU A 420 -35.70 15.88 -29.61
N TYR A 421 -34.49 16.22 -30.06
CA TYR A 421 -34.24 17.00 -31.27
C TYR A 421 -33.53 16.17 -32.35
N TYR A 422 -33.75 16.56 -33.60
CA TYR A 422 -33.08 15.97 -34.77
C TYR A 422 -31.56 15.97 -34.58
N GLY A 423 -30.92 14.82 -34.81
CA GLY A 423 -29.46 14.73 -34.76
C GLY A 423 -28.86 14.45 -33.37
N ASN A 424 -29.66 14.44 -32.29
CA ASN A 424 -29.17 13.97 -31.00
C ASN A 424 -28.86 12.47 -31.07
N ALA A 425 -27.78 12.05 -30.39
CA ALA A 425 -27.44 10.64 -30.24
C ALA A 425 -28.38 9.96 -29.25
N GLU A 426 -28.82 8.75 -29.60
CA GLU A 426 -29.71 7.90 -28.79
C GLU A 426 -28.94 6.72 -28.18
N ALA A 427 -28.00 6.17 -28.94
CA ALA A 427 -27.14 5.07 -28.50
C ALA A 427 -25.69 5.33 -28.88
N LEU A 428 -24.79 4.96 -27.98
CA LEU A 428 -23.34 5.15 -28.09
C LEU A 428 -22.63 3.82 -27.90
N LYS A 429 -21.46 3.67 -28.53
CA LYS A 429 -20.58 2.54 -28.34
C LYS A 429 -19.12 2.98 -28.25
N GLY A 430 -18.36 2.29 -27.41
CA GLY A 430 -16.90 2.44 -27.30
C GLY A 430 -16.24 1.09 -27.03
N TRP A 431 -15.02 0.90 -27.48
CA TRP A 431 -14.26 -0.31 -27.18
C TRP A 431 -12.76 -0.11 -27.33
N MET A 432 -11.99 -0.88 -26.57
CA MET A 432 -10.55 -1.02 -26.84
C MET A 432 -10.01 -2.38 -26.44
N VAL A 433 -8.87 -2.72 -27.04
CA VAL A 433 -7.98 -3.80 -26.64
C VAL A 433 -6.58 -3.22 -26.49
N GLY A 434 -5.94 -3.53 -25.37
CA GLY A 434 -4.58 -3.16 -25.04
C GLY A 434 -3.74 -4.39 -24.71
N LEU A 435 -2.57 -4.49 -25.33
CA LEU A 435 -1.62 -5.57 -25.17
C LEU A 435 -0.32 -5.01 -24.59
N ASN A 436 0.23 -5.66 -23.57
CA ASN A 436 1.51 -5.29 -22.97
C ASN A 436 2.42 -6.50 -22.82
N TRP A 437 3.62 -6.41 -23.36
CA TRP A 437 4.71 -7.35 -23.08
C TRP A 437 5.65 -6.73 -22.05
N LYS A 438 5.97 -7.52 -21.02
CA LYS A 438 7.07 -7.22 -20.10
C LYS A 438 8.33 -7.85 -20.65
N ASP A 439 9.47 -7.23 -20.37
CA ASP A 439 10.80 -7.69 -20.75
C ASP A 439 10.92 -7.93 -22.26
N ALA A 440 10.30 -7.04 -23.04
CA ALA A 440 10.23 -7.17 -24.48
C ALA A 440 11.60 -6.85 -25.11
N PHE A 441 12.22 -7.86 -25.72
CA PHE A 441 13.56 -7.84 -26.35
C PHE A 441 14.73 -7.61 -25.38
N VAL A 442 14.54 -6.80 -24.34
CA VAL A 442 15.51 -6.47 -23.29
C VAL A 442 14.77 -6.49 -21.96
N GLU A 443 15.40 -7.09 -20.95
CA GLU A 443 14.85 -7.16 -19.58
C GLU A 443 14.57 -5.76 -19.02
N GLY A 444 13.43 -5.58 -18.35
CA GLY A 444 12.97 -4.30 -17.81
C GLY A 444 12.20 -3.42 -18.81
N ASN A 445 12.35 -3.64 -20.11
CA ASN A 445 11.67 -2.87 -21.15
C ASN A 445 10.26 -3.39 -21.43
N LYS A 446 9.38 -2.52 -21.92
CA LYS A 446 7.96 -2.87 -22.17
C LYS A 446 7.53 -2.47 -23.55
N LEU A 447 6.82 -3.36 -24.23
CA LEU A 447 6.14 -3.07 -25.49
C LEU A 447 4.65 -2.96 -25.22
N GLY A 448 4.00 -1.94 -25.76
CA GLY A 448 2.56 -1.78 -25.73
C GLY A 448 1.98 -1.63 -27.13
N LEU A 449 0.83 -2.26 -27.37
CA LEU A 449 0.00 -2.08 -28.56
C LEU A 449 -1.44 -1.91 -28.11
N GLY A 450 -2.09 -0.82 -28.50
CA GLY A 450 -3.49 -0.51 -28.17
C GLY A 450 -4.26 -0.18 -29.43
N PHE A 451 -5.49 -0.69 -29.54
CA PHE A 451 -6.37 -0.37 -30.66
C PHE A 451 -7.84 -0.47 -30.24
N GLY A 452 -8.71 0.23 -30.96
CA GLY A 452 -10.12 0.31 -30.62
C GLY A 452 -10.79 1.52 -31.25
N SER A 453 -11.97 1.85 -30.77
CA SER A 453 -12.59 3.13 -31.09
C SER A 453 -11.79 4.27 -30.43
N TYR A 454 -11.74 5.43 -31.10
CA TYR A 454 -11.13 6.62 -30.53
C TYR A 454 -12.14 7.29 -29.59
N SER A 455 -12.27 6.74 -28.38
CA SER A 455 -13.40 7.04 -27.47
C SER A 455 -14.74 6.57 -28.08
N SER A 456 -15.86 7.06 -27.57
CA SER A 456 -17.18 6.61 -28.00
C SER A 456 -17.68 7.34 -29.24
N TYR A 457 -18.50 6.63 -30.00
CA TYR A 457 -19.19 7.12 -31.19
C TYR A 457 -20.68 6.76 -31.09
N ALA A 458 -21.54 7.54 -31.76
CA ALA A 458 -22.96 7.30 -31.86
C ALA A 458 -23.29 6.17 -32.85
N THR A 459 -24.11 5.23 -32.41
CA THR A 459 -24.62 4.13 -33.24
C THR A 459 -26.05 4.38 -33.70
N GLU A 460 -26.83 5.12 -32.91
CA GLU A 460 -28.20 5.52 -33.23
C GLU A 460 -28.37 7.02 -33.02
N ILE A 461 -29.05 7.66 -33.96
CA ILE A 461 -29.24 9.11 -33.99
C ILE A 461 -30.67 9.39 -34.40
N ARG A 462 -31.33 10.24 -33.62
CA ARG A 462 -32.72 10.62 -33.86
C ARG A 462 -32.92 11.18 -35.27
N ASP A 463 -33.92 10.65 -35.95
CA ASP A 463 -34.37 11.08 -37.29
C ASP A 463 -33.28 11.01 -38.37
N ARG A 464 -32.22 10.22 -38.15
CA ARG A 464 -31.15 9.99 -39.13
C ARG A 464 -30.92 8.49 -39.38
N PRO A 465 -31.78 7.83 -40.18
CA PRO A 465 -31.57 6.43 -40.55
C PRO A 465 -30.23 6.31 -41.32
N ASN A 466 -29.33 5.44 -40.84
CA ASN A 466 -27.92 5.28 -41.27
C ASN A 466 -26.90 6.28 -40.66
N GLY A 467 -27.22 6.93 -39.54
CA GLY A 467 -26.41 8.01 -38.96
C GLY A 467 -25.11 7.64 -38.24
N GLY A 468 -24.58 6.42 -38.29
CA GLY A 468 -23.38 6.05 -37.51
C GLY A 468 -22.14 6.89 -37.82
N ASP A 469 -21.33 7.18 -36.81
CA ASP A 469 -20.13 8.03 -36.89
C ASP A 469 -18.90 7.32 -36.33
N GLN A 470 -18.76 6.04 -36.70
CA GLN A 470 -17.67 5.15 -36.28
C GLN A 470 -16.30 5.80 -36.42
N ASN A 471 -15.42 5.47 -35.49
CA ASN A 471 -14.04 5.94 -35.47
C ASN A 471 -13.10 4.82 -35.03
N PHE A 472 -11.80 5.03 -35.26
CA PHE A 472 -10.79 4.05 -34.89
C PHE A 472 -9.47 4.70 -34.52
N ALA A 473 -8.71 4.05 -33.65
CA ALA A 473 -7.32 4.40 -33.42
C ALA A 473 -6.48 3.16 -33.13
N ILE A 474 -5.17 3.32 -33.36
CA ILE A 474 -4.15 2.36 -32.99
C ILE A 474 -2.92 3.11 -32.50
N GLU A 475 -2.26 2.57 -31.48
CA GLU A 475 -1.01 3.10 -30.95
C GLU A 475 -0.05 1.96 -30.60
N ALA A 476 1.23 2.24 -30.72
CA ALA A 476 2.29 1.36 -30.24
C ALA A 476 3.38 2.18 -29.56
N TYR A 477 3.99 1.62 -28.53
CA TYR A 477 5.11 2.24 -27.84
C TYR A 477 6.08 1.22 -27.26
N TYR A 478 7.31 1.66 -27.03
CA TYR A 478 8.33 0.87 -26.37
C TYR A 478 8.95 1.67 -25.23
N ASP A 479 8.74 1.25 -23.98
CA ASP A 479 9.41 1.83 -22.82
C ASP A 479 10.83 1.27 -22.71
N PHE A 480 11.83 2.07 -23.08
CA PHE A 480 13.25 1.77 -22.87
C PHE A 480 13.68 2.30 -21.50
N ALA A 481 13.91 1.40 -20.54
CA ALA A 481 14.38 1.74 -19.21
C ALA A 481 15.89 1.97 -19.23
N VAL A 482 16.31 3.24 -19.20
CA VAL A 482 17.74 3.61 -19.17
C VAL A 482 18.30 3.37 -17.77
N THR A 483 17.54 3.75 -16.75
CA THR A 483 17.79 3.49 -15.32
C THR A 483 16.45 3.33 -14.61
N ASP A 484 16.47 3.03 -13.30
CA ASP A 484 15.25 2.98 -12.48
C ASP A 484 14.45 4.30 -12.49
N ASN A 485 15.14 5.42 -12.73
CA ASN A 485 14.59 6.77 -12.64
C ASN A 485 14.40 7.44 -14.01
N ILE A 486 14.95 6.87 -15.09
CA ILE A 486 14.92 7.46 -16.43
C ILE A 486 14.36 6.44 -17.43
N THR A 487 13.31 6.82 -18.14
CA THR A 487 12.69 6.01 -19.20
C THR A 487 12.54 6.84 -20.47
N ILE A 488 12.87 6.24 -21.62
CA ILE A 488 12.66 6.83 -22.94
C ILE A 488 11.62 5.98 -23.67
N THR A 489 10.51 6.60 -24.07
CA THR A 489 9.37 5.92 -24.70
C THR A 489 9.12 6.47 -26.10
N PRO A 490 9.74 5.92 -27.16
CA PRO A 490 9.24 6.10 -28.51
C PRO A 490 7.82 5.53 -28.65
N ALA A 491 6.97 6.26 -29.34
CA ALA A 491 5.57 5.91 -29.59
C ALA A 491 5.12 6.41 -30.96
N VAL A 492 4.21 5.65 -31.57
CA VAL A 492 3.50 6.03 -32.80
C VAL A 492 2.01 5.76 -32.61
N PHE A 493 1.18 6.54 -33.27
CA PHE A 493 -0.25 6.32 -33.30
C PHE A 493 -0.86 6.77 -34.61
N TRP A 494 -2.02 6.20 -34.92
CA TRP A 494 -2.87 6.63 -36.01
C TRP A 494 -4.31 6.73 -35.50
N VAL A 495 -4.98 7.81 -35.87
CA VAL A 495 -6.38 8.09 -35.52
C VAL A 495 -7.15 8.34 -36.81
N ASP A 496 -8.23 7.59 -36.95
CA ASP A 496 -9.13 7.55 -38.08
C ASP A 496 -10.50 8.06 -37.65
N ASP A 497 -11.02 9.03 -38.40
CA ASP A 497 -12.35 9.61 -38.20
C ASP A 497 -12.63 9.99 -36.75
N ALA A 498 -11.70 10.69 -36.09
CA ALA A 498 -11.88 11.12 -34.69
C ALA A 498 -13.18 11.92 -34.46
N ASN A 499 -13.64 12.65 -35.48
CA ASN A 499 -14.91 13.38 -35.48
C ASN A 499 -16.08 12.61 -36.13
N GLY A 500 -15.88 11.34 -36.46
CA GLY A 500 -16.87 10.48 -37.11
C GLY A 500 -17.34 11.04 -38.45
N LYS A 501 -18.65 11.06 -38.69
CA LYS A 501 -19.27 11.56 -39.93
C LYS A 501 -19.01 13.05 -40.21
N ASP A 502 -18.65 13.84 -39.20
CA ASP A 502 -18.32 15.26 -39.34
C ASP A 502 -16.84 15.46 -39.69
N GLN A 503 -16.08 14.36 -39.77
CA GLN A 503 -14.70 14.36 -40.24
C GLN A 503 -14.62 14.86 -41.69
N VAL A 504 -13.71 15.80 -41.90
CA VAL A 504 -13.38 16.30 -43.23
C VAL A 504 -12.34 15.38 -43.88
N ASP A 505 -12.48 15.13 -45.17
CA ASP A 505 -11.53 14.31 -45.94
C ASP A 505 -10.09 14.81 -45.77
N GLY A 506 -9.15 13.89 -45.54
CA GLY A 506 -7.75 14.19 -45.26
C GLY A 506 -7.42 14.57 -43.80
N ALA A 507 -8.40 14.74 -42.91
CA ALA A 507 -8.18 15.15 -41.52
C ALA A 507 -7.70 14.04 -40.57
N ASN A 508 -7.58 12.80 -41.03
CA ASN A 508 -7.06 11.68 -40.22
C ASN A 508 -5.61 11.93 -39.84
N LYS A 509 -5.17 11.45 -38.67
CA LYS A 509 -3.89 11.85 -38.07
C LYS A 509 -2.96 10.69 -37.86
N PHE A 510 -1.70 10.89 -38.23
CA PHE A 510 -0.58 10.05 -37.83
C PHE A 510 0.33 10.85 -36.90
N GLY A 511 0.64 10.29 -35.73
CA GLY A 511 1.52 10.90 -34.74
C GLY A 511 2.70 10.02 -34.41
N GLY A 512 3.85 10.66 -34.20
CA GLY A 512 5.06 10.00 -33.70
C GLY A 512 5.73 10.89 -32.64
N LEU A 513 6.13 10.29 -31.53
CA LEU A 513 6.81 11.00 -30.46
C LEU A 513 7.81 10.13 -29.70
N VAL A 514 8.71 10.80 -29.00
CA VAL A 514 9.51 10.24 -27.92
C VAL A 514 9.16 10.98 -26.63
N LYS A 515 8.77 10.22 -25.61
CA LYS A 515 8.56 10.72 -24.25
C LYS A 515 9.73 10.33 -23.36
N THR A 516 10.45 11.29 -22.81
CA THR A 516 11.51 11.05 -21.83
C THR A 516 10.99 11.38 -20.44
N THR A 517 10.97 10.40 -19.54
CA THR A 517 10.46 10.52 -18.18
C THR A 517 11.58 10.43 -17.15
N PHE A 518 11.65 11.42 -16.26
CA PHE A 518 12.49 11.43 -15.06
C PHE A 518 11.61 11.29 -13.82
N LYS A 519 11.98 10.39 -12.90
CA LYS A 519 11.31 10.19 -11.60
C LYS A 519 12.29 10.51 -10.47
N PHE A 520 11.80 11.14 -9.41
CA PHE A 520 12.58 11.52 -8.24
C PHE A 520 11.74 11.62 -6.98
#